data_AF-A0ABD5IQS6-F1
#
_entry.id   AF-A0ABD5IQS6-F1
#
_cell.length_a   1.000
_cell.length_b   1.000
_cell.length_c   1.000
_cell.angle_alpha   90.00
_cell.angle_beta   90.00
_cell.angle_gamma   90.00
#
_symmetry.space_group_name_H-M   'P 1'
#
loop_
_entity.id
_entity.type
_entity.pdbx_description
1 polymer ?
#
loop_
_entity_poly.entity_id
_entity_poly.type
_entity_poly.pdbx_seq_one_letter_code
_entity_poly.pdbx_strand_id
1 'polypeptide(L)'
;GSTRKWWEVPPESVYAFTFYVFQTLNRWPTNGEEDYARNLHTLSPYLTPSCQAFLRADYDYRRSTGELRQRVRGIYEIPGRGYGDDPTARVRVVSDRDWVVTLDITADEYYGAEQVKRALVRYPVKVTRVDIDPARNPFGLALDCYEGAPQRISTPEPSRPAPGGLSPQAPQGETP
;
A
#
# COMPACT_ATOMS: atom_id res chain seq x y z
N GLY A 1 10.44 -6.96 32.55
CA GLY A 1 11.01 -7.95 31.62
C GLY A 1 9.91 -8.39 30.68
N SER A 2 10.20 -8.50 29.38
CA SER A 2 9.20 -8.93 28.40
C SER A 2 8.83 -10.40 28.64
N THR A 3 7.54 -10.69 28.84
CA THR A 3 6.96 -12.02 29.12
C THR A 3 6.52 -12.75 27.84
N ARG A 4 6.94 -12.27 26.66
CA ARG A 4 6.50 -12.83 25.37
C ARG A 4 7.06 -14.24 25.17
N LYS A 5 6.20 -15.16 24.73
CA LYS A 5 6.59 -16.53 24.36
C LYS A 5 7.57 -16.47 23.18
N TRP A 6 8.65 -17.25 23.23
CA TRP A 6 9.72 -17.17 22.20
C TRP A 6 9.23 -17.51 20.77
N TRP A 7 8.14 -18.27 20.65
CA TRP A 7 7.55 -18.68 19.37
C TRP A 7 6.49 -17.72 18.82
N GLU A 8 6.08 -16.73 19.62
CA GLU A 8 5.10 -15.73 19.21
C GLU A 8 5.75 -14.72 18.28
N VAL A 9 5.17 -14.52 17.09
CA VAL A 9 5.64 -13.50 16.16
C VAL A 9 5.08 -12.15 16.60
N PRO A 10 5.93 -11.14 16.88
CA PRO A 10 5.46 -9.82 17.26
C PRO A 10 4.59 -9.17 16.16
N PRO A 11 3.42 -8.60 16.48
CA PRO A 11 2.59 -7.90 15.49
C PRO A 11 3.34 -6.81 14.73
N GLU A 12 4.25 -6.08 15.40
CA GLU A 12 5.13 -5.09 14.79
C GLU A 12 6.02 -5.69 13.67
N SER A 13 6.50 -6.92 13.86
CA SER A 13 7.28 -7.66 12.87
C SER A 13 6.42 -8.15 11.71
N VAL A 14 5.19 -8.60 11.99
CA VAL A 14 4.22 -8.98 10.94
C VAL A 14 3.89 -7.78 10.06
N TYR A 15 3.63 -6.61 10.66
CA TYR A 15 3.38 -5.38 9.93
C TYR A 15 4.57 -4.98 9.04
N ALA A 16 5.77 -4.92 9.62
CA ALA A 16 6.98 -4.52 8.90
C ALA A 16 7.29 -5.47 7.73
N PHE A 17 7.19 -6.78 7.95
CA PHE A 17 7.30 -7.79 6.91
C PHE A 17 6.30 -7.53 5.77
N THR A 18 5.03 -7.34 6.12
CA THR A 18 3.95 -7.15 5.14
C THR A 18 4.19 -5.91 4.30
N PHE A 19 4.48 -4.78 4.95
CA PHE A 19 4.74 -3.53 4.26
C PHE A 19 5.95 -3.65 3.32
N TYR A 20 7.05 -4.25 3.78
CA TYR A 20 8.25 -4.41 2.97
C TYR A 20 8.04 -5.28 1.73
N VAL A 21 7.40 -6.44 1.89
CA VAL A 21 7.10 -7.34 0.75
C VAL A 21 6.10 -6.68 -0.21
N PHE A 22 5.03 -6.08 0.32
CA PHE A 22 4.02 -5.38 -0.48
C PHE A 22 4.62 -4.20 -1.26
N GLN A 23 5.46 -3.39 -0.61
CA GLN A 23 6.15 -2.27 -1.23
C GLN A 23 7.08 -2.75 -2.34
N THR A 24 7.93 -3.74 -2.06
CA THR A 24 8.87 -4.28 -3.05
C THR A 24 8.10 -4.85 -4.24
N LEU A 25 7.02 -5.58 -4.01
CA LEU A 25 6.20 -6.16 -5.06
C LEU A 25 5.61 -5.10 -6.01
N ASN A 26 5.05 -4.04 -5.44
CA ASN A 26 4.28 -3.03 -6.16
C ASN A 26 5.10 -1.79 -6.59
N ARG A 27 6.39 -1.74 -6.28
CA ARG A 27 7.27 -0.65 -6.70
C ARG A 27 7.92 -0.94 -8.05
N TRP A 28 7.70 -0.07 -9.01
CA TRP A 28 8.23 -0.19 -10.37
C TRP A 28 9.06 1.04 -10.70
N PRO A 29 10.35 1.09 -10.33
CA PRO A 29 11.15 2.30 -10.49
C PRO A 29 11.49 2.68 -11.93
N THR A 30 11.36 1.74 -12.89
CA THR A 30 11.82 1.93 -14.27
C THR A 30 10.73 1.60 -15.29
N ASN A 31 10.13 0.41 -15.21
CA ASN A 31 9.13 -0.06 -16.17
C ASN A 31 8.27 -1.15 -15.52
N GLY A 32 6.97 -0.87 -15.34
CA GLY A 32 6.01 -1.77 -14.72
C GLY A 32 5.96 -3.18 -15.33
N GLU A 33 6.18 -3.33 -16.64
CA GLU A 33 6.18 -4.67 -17.27
C GLU A 33 7.37 -5.51 -16.79
N GLU A 34 8.54 -4.90 -16.66
CA GLU A 34 9.76 -5.62 -16.30
C GLU A 34 9.91 -5.73 -14.78
N ASP A 35 9.64 -4.64 -14.07
CA ASP A 35 9.83 -4.54 -12.63
C ASP A 35 8.83 -5.45 -11.91
N TYR A 36 7.54 -5.43 -12.29
CA TYR A 36 6.54 -6.27 -11.63
C TYR A 36 6.85 -7.76 -11.84
N ALA A 37 7.21 -8.16 -13.07
CA ALA A 37 7.58 -9.53 -13.37
C ALA A 37 8.81 -10.00 -12.58
N ARG A 38 9.87 -9.17 -12.51
CA ARG A 38 11.05 -9.49 -11.69
C ARG A 38 10.71 -9.56 -10.20
N ASN A 39 9.92 -8.63 -9.68
CA ASN A 39 9.52 -8.62 -8.28
C ASN A 39 8.70 -9.87 -7.93
N LEU A 40 7.76 -10.28 -8.79
CA LEU A 40 6.98 -11.51 -8.61
C LEU A 40 7.85 -12.76 -8.53
N HIS A 41 8.86 -12.85 -9.40
CA HIS A 41 9.82 -13.95 -9.38
C HIS A 41 10.65 -13.95 -8.09
N THR A 42 11.28 -12.81 -7.77
CA THR A 42 12.17 -12.66 -6.62
C THR A 42 11.46 -12.87 -5.29
N LEU A 43 10.21 -12.41 -5.17
CA LEU A 43 9.43 -12.49 -3.94
C LEU A 43 8.64 -13.78 -3.79
N SER A 44 8.74 -14.74 -4.73
CA SER A 44 8.01 -16.01 -4.65
C SER A 44 8.15 -16.75 -3.30
N PRO A 45 9.29 -16.74 -2.57
CA PRO A 45 9.37 -17.38 -1.25
C PRO A 45 8.52 -16.71 -0.16
N TYR A 46 8.05 -15.49 -0.39
CA TYR A 46 7.24 -14.69 0.55
C TYR A 46 5.75 -14.65 0.18
N LEU A 47 5.33 -15.47 -0.80
CA LEU A 47 3.97 -15.51 -1.30
C LEU A 47 3.42 -16.93 -1.22
N THR A 48 2.19 -17.11 -0.75
CA THR A 48 1.50 -18.39 -0.85
C THR A 48 1.25 -18.76 -2.31
N PRO A 49 1.10 -20.06 -2.66
CA PRO A 49 0.84 -20.47 -4.05
C PRO A 49 -0.43 -19.81 -4.64
N SER A 50 -1.49 -19.68 -3.84
CA SER A 50 -2.72 -18.95 -4.19
C SER A 50 -2.44 -17.49 -4.52
N CYS A 51 -1.64 -16.82 -3.69
CA CYS A 51 -1.31 -15.42 -3.91
C CYS A 51 -0.39 -15.21 -5.13
N GLN A 52 0.57 -16.12 -5.36
CA GLN A 52 1.38 -16.10 -6.59
C GLN A 52 0.52 -16.22 -7.85
N ALA A 53 -0.45 -17.14 -7.86
CA ALA A 53 -1.37 -17.32 -8.98
C ALA A 53 -2.22 -16.06 -9.21
N PHE A 54 -2.78 -15.49 -8.13
CA PHE A 54 -3.55 -14.25 -8.18
C PHE A 54 -2.72 -13.10 -8.78
N LEU A 55 -1.51 -12.88 -8.28
CA LEU A 55 -0.68 -11.77 -8.72
C LEU A 55 -0.14 -11.95 -10.15
N ARG A 56 0.09 -13.19 -10.59
CA ARG A 56 0.43 -13.48 -11.99
C ARG A 56 -0.73 -13.12 -12.92
N ALA A 57 -1.95 -13.47 -12.55
CA ALA A 57 -3.14 -13.08 -13.30
C ALA A 57 -3.33 -11.55 -13.33
N ASP A 58 -3.11 -10.85 -12.20
CA ASP A 58 -3.12 -9.38 -12.15
C ASP A 58 -2.05 -8.77 -13.06
N TYR A 59 -0.83 -9.30 -13.05
CA TYR A 59 0.24 -8.88 -13.97
C TYR A 59 -0.17 -9.03 -15.44
N ASP A 60 -0.66 -10.20 -15.83
CA ASP A 60 -1.05 -10.48 -17.22
C ASP A 60 -2.21 -9.57 -17.68
N TYR A 61 -3.19 -9.35 -16.80
CA TYR A 61 -4.30 -8.43 -17.05
C TYR A 61 -3.80 -7.00 -17.28
N ARG A 62 -3.00 -6.45 -16.35
CA ARG A 62 -2.48 -5.08 -16.46
C ARG A 62 -1.56 -4.89 -17.66
N ARG A 63 -0.79 -5.92 -18.00
CA ARG A 63 0.04 -5.90 -19.20
C ARG A 63 -0.80 -5.85 -20.46
N SER A 64 -1.82 -6.71 -20.58
CA SER A 64 -2.67 -6.79 -21.77
C SER A 64 -3.49 -5.51 -22.03
N THR A 65 -3.82 -4.78 -20.96
CA THR A 65 -4.53 -3.49 -21.01
C THR A 65 -3.60 -2.28 -21.16
N GLY A 66 -2.28 -2.50 -21.16
CA GLY A 66 -1.28 -1.43 -21.27
C GLY A 66 -1.08 -0.60 -20.00
N GLU A 67 -1.67 -1.01 -18.87
CA GLU A 67 -1.53 -0.32 -17.57
C GLU A 67 -0.09 -0.34 -17.01
N LEU A 68 0.77 -1.24 -17.50
CA LEU A 68 2.17 -1.36 -17.06
C LEU A 68 3.18 -0.68 -17.98
N ARG A 69 2.80 -0.40 -19.22
CA ARG A 69 3.74 -0.04 -20.30
C ARG A 69 4.43 1.28 -19.99
N GLN A 70 5.75 1.23 -19.77
CA GLN A 70 6.58 2.40 -19.43
C GLN A 70 6.08 3.14 -18.18
N ARG A 71 5.44 2.42 -17.27
CA ARG A 71 4.88 2.99 -16.05
C ARG A 71 5.89 2.86 -14.92
N VAL A 72 6.14 3.98 -14.27
CA VAL A 72 6.92 4.02 -13.04
C VAL A 72 5.96 4.17 -11.87
N ARG A 73 6.12 3.37 -10.82
CA ARG A 73 5.25 3.39 -9.63
C ARG A 73 6.06 3.51 -8.34
N GLY A 74 5.77 4.54 -7.57
CA GLY A 74 6.19 4.70 -6.19
C GLY A 74 5.14 4.14 -5.23
N ILE A 75 5.58 3.52 -4.13
CA ILE A 75 4.74 2.96 -3.07
C ILE A 75 5.25 3.46 -1.72
N TYR A 76 4.36 4.12 -0.98
CA TYR A 76 4.69 4.77 0.30
C TYR A 76 3.61 4.47 1.34
N GLU A 77 4.02 4.32 2.59
CA GLU A 77 3.08 4.38 3.72
C GLU A 77 2.54 5.81 3.84
N ILE A 78 1.26 5.96 4.19
CA ILE A 78 0.69 7.27 4.48
C ILE A 78 1.15 7.72 5.88
N PRO A 79 1.80 8.89 6.03
CA PRO A 79 2.21 9.40 7.33
C PRO A 79 1.03 9.55 8.31
N GLY A 80 1.25 9.21 9.59
CA GLY A 80 0.22 9.23 10.63
C GLY A 80 -0.81 8.11 10.51
N ARG A 81 -0.54 7.12 9.64
CA ARG A 81 -1.41 5.96 9.39
C ARG A 81 -0.59 4.67 9.37
N GLY A 82 0.57 4.66 10.00
CA GLY A 82 1.42 3.47 10.13
C GLY A 82 1.09 2.66 11.38
N TYR A 83 1.88 1.61 11.61
CA TYR A 83 1.75 0.76 12.80
C TYR A 83 1.92 1.52 14.11
N GLY A 84 2.88 2.45 14.18
CA GLY A 84 3.15 3.22 15.39
C GLY A 84 2.02 4.14 15.82
N ASP A 85 1.13 4.50 14.90
CA ASP A 85 -0.01 5.39 15.16
C ASP A 85 -1.22 4.63 15.76
N ASP A 86 -1.52 3.43 15.23
CA ASP A 86 -2.60 2.57 15.74
C ASP A 86 -2.28 1.07 15.53
N PRO A 87 -1.52 0.44 16.44
CA PRO A 87 -1.12 -0.96 16.30
C PRO A 87 -2.31 -1.92 16.13
N THR A 88 -3.40 -1.67 16.83
CA THR A 88 -4.57 -2.56 16.89
C THR A 88 -5.44 -2.49 15.63
N ALA A 89 -5.54 -1.33 14.99
CA ALA A 89 -6.18 -1.21 13.69
C ALA A 89 -5.32 -1.75 12.53
N ARG A 90 -4.00 -1.81 12.74
CA ARG A 90 -3.01 -2.17 11.71
C ARG A 90 -2.74 -3.64 11.64
N VAL A 91 -2.76 -4.36 12.76
CA VAL A 91 -2.58 -5.81 12.78
C VAL A 91 -3.64 -6.46 13.64
N ARG A 92 -4.48 -7.26 13.00
CA ARG A 92 -5.43 -8.13 13.68
C ARG A 92 -4.91 -9.56 13.67
N VAL A 93 -4.71 -10.11 14.86
CA VAL A 93 -4.35 -11.52 15.05
C VAL A 93 -5.61 -12.36 14.81
N VAL A 94 -5.54 -13.32 13.88
CA VAL A 94 -6.62 -14.26 13.59
C VAL A 94 -6.38 -15.58 14.31
N SER A 95 -5.13 -16.05 14.31
CA SER A 95 -4.68 -17.26 14.99
C SER A 95 -3.22 -17.09 15.45
N ASP A 96 -2.61 -18.13 16.02
CA ASP A 96 -1.17 -18.17 16.29
C ASP A 96 -0.30 -18.23 15.02
N ARG A 97 -0.93 -18.40 13.85
CA ARG A 97 -0.30 -18.52 12.55
C ARG A 97 -0.77 -17.50 11.52
N ASP A 98 -1.88 -16.82 11.75
CA ASP A 98 -2.54 -16.00 10.74
C ASP A 98 -2.87 -14.61 11.26
N TRP A 99 -2.65 -13.63 10.40
CA TRP A 99 -2.88 -12.22 10.67
C TRP A 99 -3.54 -11.54 9.49
N VAL A 100 -4.25 -10.45 9.78
CA VAL A 100 -4.67 -9.48 8.78
C VAL A 100 -4.00 -8.16 9.08
N VAL A 101 -3.30 -7.64 8.08
CA VAL A 101 -2.56 -6.39 8.14
C VAL A 101 -3.25 -5.34 7.29
N THR A 102 -3.62 -4.22 7.90
CA THR A 102 -4.23 -3.09 7.21
C THR A 102 -3.15 -2.10 6.77
N LEU A 103 -2.77 -2.11 5.49
CA LEU A 103 -1.82 -1.14 4.94
C LEU A 103 -2.56 0.04 4.30
N ASP A 104 -2.29 1.25 4.74
CA ASP A 104 -2.74 2.47 4.07
C ASP A 104 -1.58 3.02 3.23
N ILE A 105 -1.73 2.93 1.90
CA ILE A 105 -0.66 3.14 0.93
C ILE A 105 -0.98 4.32 0.01
N THR A 106 0.03 5.15 -0.25
CA THR A 106 0.07 6.06 -1.41
C THR A 106 0.78 5.36 -2.56
N ALA A 107 0.09 5.25 -3.70
CA ALA A 107 0.64 4.79 -4.96
C ALA A 107 0.67 5.96 -5.96
N ASP A 108 1.87 6.36 -6.33
CA ASP A 108 2.11 7.39 -7.35
C ASP A 108 2.57 6.72 -8.63
N GLU A 109 1.88 6.96 -9.75
CA GLU A 109 2.26 6.42 -11.05
C GLU A 109 2.65 7.56 -12.00
N TYR A 110 3.71 7.31 -12.77
CA TYR A 110 4.30 8.25 -13.72
C TYR A 110 4.42 7.63 -15.12
N TYR A 111 4.39 8.50 -16.13
CA TYR A 111 4.79 8.19 -17.50
C TYR A 111 5.87 9.18 -17.93
N GLY A 112 7.10 8.72 -18.06
CA GLY A 112 8.24 9.63 -18.18
C GLY A 112 8.30 10.57 -16.96
N ALA A 113 8.23 11.88 -17.20
CA ALA A 113 8.27 12.90 -16.14
C ALA A 113 6.89 13.29 -15.58
N GLU A 114 5.79 12.87 -16.21
CA GLU A 114 4.44 13.28 -15.83
C GLU A 114 3.82 12.34 -14.81
N GLN A 115 3.28 12.89 -13.71
CA GLN A 115 2.47 12.10 -12.78
C GLN A 115 1.09 11.87 -13.38
N VAL A 116 0.76 10.62 -13.66
CA VAL A 116 -0.53 10.24 -14.27
C VAL A 116 -1.56 9.80 -13.23
N LYS A 117 -1.13 9.44 -12.02
CA LYS A 117 -2.03 8.98 -10.96
C LYS A 117 -1.41 9.16 -9.58
N ARG A 118 -2.26 9.53 -8.63
CA ARG A 118 -2.03 9.39 -7.19
C ARG A 118 -3.24 8.70 -6.58
N ALA A 119 -3.02 7.58 -5.91
CA ALA A 119 -4.08 6.83 -5.25
C ALA A 119 -3.71 6.59 -3.79
N LEU A 120 -4.62 6.95 -2.89
CA LEU A 120 -4.55 6.56 -1.47
C LEU A 120 -5.49 5.36 -1.30
N VAL A 121 -4.93 4.22 -0.91
CA VAL A 121 -5.65 2.94 -0.89
C VAL A 121 -5.33 2.17 0.38
N ARG A 122 -6.37 1.63 1.01
CA ARG A 122 -6.29 0.70 2.13
C ARG A 122 -6.34 -0.73 1.61
N TYR A 123 -5.33 -1.52 1.96
CA TYR A 123 -5.22 -2.93 1.61
C TYR A 123 -5.36 -3.80 2.87
N PRO A 124 -6.38 -4.67 2.96
CA PRO A 124 -6.47 -5.69 4.00
C PRO A 124 -5.68 -6.94 3.57
N VAL A 125 -4.40 -7.01 3.93
CA VAL A 125 -3.48 -8.05 3.48
C VAL A 125 -3.50 -9.23 4.45
N LYS A 126 -3.71 -10.45 3.96
CA LYS A 126 -3.58 -11.68 4.76
C LYS A 126 -2.12 -12.10 4.85
N VAL A 127 -1.69 -12.52 6.03
CA VAL A 127 -0.35 -13.01 6.29
C VAL A 127 -0.44 -14.32 7.06
N THR A 128 0.34 -15.31 6.65
CA THR A 128 0.36 -16.61 7.32
C THR A 128 1.79 -17.05 7.62
N ARG A 129 1.96 -17.79 8.71
CA ARG A 129 3.20 -18.45 9.07
C ARG A 129 3.40 -19.66 8.15
N VAL A 130 4.54 -19.71 7.49
CA VAL A 130 4.93 -20.82 6.61
C VAL A 130 6.15 -21.54 7.16
N ASP A 131 6.21 -22.85 6.91
CA ASP A 131 7.41 -23.64 7.17
C ASP A 131 8.17 -23.79 5.85
N ILE A 132 9.24 -23.01 5.72
CA ILE A 132 10.07 -22.91 4.54
C ILE A 132 11.51 -22.73 4.99
N ASP A 133 12.44 -23.23 4.17
CA ASP A 133 13.87 -23.05 4.37
C ASP A 133 14.22 -21.59 4.71
N PRO A 134 14.75 -21.32 5.93
CA PRO A 134 15.10 -19.97 6.37
C PRO A 134 16.13 -19.27 5.48
N ALA A 135 16.96 -20.03 4.75
CA ALA A 135 17.90 -19.45 3.78
C ALA A 135 17.17 -18.77 2.59
N ARG A 136 15.93 -19.20 2.30
CA ARG A 136 15.09 -18.63 1.23
C ARG A 136 14.05 -17.64 1.76
N ASN A 137 13.55 -17.85 2.97
CA ASN A 137 12.64 -16.93 3.64
C ASN A 137 12.95 -16.90 5.15
N PRO A 138 13.77 -15.94 5.61
CA PRO A 138 14.19 -15.86 7.00
C PRO A 138 13.08 -15.39 7.95
N PHE A 139 11.95 -14.90 7.44
CA PHE A 139 10.84 -14.42 8.26
C PHE A 139 9.89 -15.54 8.69
N GLY A 140 9.82 -16.64 7.93
CA GLY A 140 8.82 -17.70 8.16
C GLY A 140 7.38 -17.20 7.98
N LEU A 141 7.20 -16.13 7.20
CA LEU A 141 5.91 -15.50 6.90
C LEU A 141 5.71 -15.42 5.38
N ALA A 142 4.46 -15.49 4.94
CA ALA A 142 4.08 -15.29 3.55
C ALA A 142 2.79 -14.47 3.44
N LEU A 143 2.69 -13.67 2.38
CA LEU A 143 1.45 -13.00 2.01
C LEU A 143 0.49 -13.99 1.35
N ASP A 144 -0.74 -14.00 1.83
CA ASP A 144 -1.87 -14.76 1.25
C ASP A 144 -2.87 -13.82 0.55
N CYS A 145 -2.33 -12.76 -0.05
CA CYS A 145 -3.05 -11.73 -0.78
C CYS A 145 -4.04 -10.97 0.12
N TYR A 146 -5.35 -10.94 -0.18
CA TYR A 146 -6.27 -10.00 0.46
C TYR A 146 -7.43 -10.70 1.17
N GLU A 147 -7.83 -10.17 2.32
CA GLU A 147 -9.05 -10.59 3.03
C GLU A 147 -10.31 -10.03 2.34
N GLY A 148 -10.17 -8.89 1.66
CA GLY A 148 -11.24 -8.23 0.93
C GLY A 148 -10.71 -7.26 -0.12
N ALA A 149 -11.61 -6.60 -0.84
CA ALA A 149 -11.22 -5.65 -1.90
C ALA A 149 -10.47 -4.45 -1.30
N PRO A 150 -9.36 -4.00 -1.93
CA PRO A 150 -8.71 -2.75 -1.55
C PRO A 150 -9.68 -1.56 -1.65
N GLN A 151 -9.63 -0.67 -0.66
CA GLN A 151 -10.56 0.45 -0.53
C GLN A 151 -9.86 1.77 -0.79
N ARG A 152 -10.43 2.66 -1.62
CA ARG A 152 -9.90 4.02 -1.77
C ARG A 152 -10.11 4.79 -0.47
N ILE A 153 -9.08 5.53 -0.06
CA ILE A 153 -9.15 6.45 1.07
C ILE A 153 -9.50 7.83 0.49
N SER A 154 -10.65 8.36 0.87
CA SER A 154 -11.03 9.71 0.50
C SER A 154 -10.10 10.70 1.21
N THR A 155 -9.51 11.62 0.45
CA THR A 155 -8.86 12.79 1.04
C THR A 155 -9.93 13.87 1.12
N PRO A 156 -10.09 14.60 2.24
CA PRO A 156 -10.89 15.83 2.23
C PRO A 156 -10.34 16.74 1.14
N GLU A 157 -11.20 17.29 0.28
CA GLU A 157 -10.75 18.33 -0.66
C GLU A 157 -10.07 19.45 0.14
N PRO A 158 -8.91 19.97 -0.29
CA PRO A 158 -8.39 21.20 0.28
C PRO A 158 -9.48 22.26 0.10
N SER A 159 -9.91 22.86 1.21
CA SER A 159 -10.91 23.93 1.21
C SER A 159 -10.45 25.01 0.23
N ARG A 160 -11.16 25.14 -0.90
CA ARG A 160 -10.93 26.24 -1.84
C ARG A 160 -11.09 27.54 -1.05
N PRO A 161 -10.09 28.43 -0.98
CA PRO A 161 -10.28 29.73 -0.35
C PRO A 161 -11.48 30.40 -1.02
N ALA A 162 -12.43 30.86 -0.21
CA ALA A 162 -13.62 31.54 -0.69
C ALA A 162 -13.18 32.69 -1.63
N PRO A 163 -13.88 32.91 -2.77
CA PRO A 163 -13.63 34.10 -3.57
C PRO A 163 -13.82 35.31 -2.65
N GLY A 164 -12.75 36.09 -2.45
CA GLY A 164 -12.78 37.28 -1.62
C GLY A 164 -13.97 38.15 -2.02
N GLY A 165 -14.87 38.39 -1.08
CA GLY A 165 -16.01 39.26 -1.29
C GLY A 165 -15.53 40.66 -1.66
N LEU A 166 -15.78 41.04 -2.92
CA LEU A 166 -15.73 42.43 -3.34
C LEU A 166 -16.70 43.22 -2.45
N SER A 167 -16.15 44.05 -1.57
CA SER A 167 -16.93 45.04 -0.84
C SER A 167 -17.45 46.09 -1.84
N PRO A 168 -18.76 46.36 -1.93
CA PRO A 168 -19.23 47.47 -2.76
C PRO A 168 -18.86 48.79 -2.09
N GLN A 169 -18.08 49.62 -2.80
CA GLN A 169 -17.83 51.01 -2.45
C GLN A 169 -19.15 51.79 -2.45
N ALA A 170 -19.42 52.53 -1.37
CA ALA A 170 -20.51 53.49 -1.29
C ALA A 170 -20.21 54.72 -2.17
N PRO A 171 -21.17 55.25 -2.95
CA PRO A 171 -20.97 56.50 -3.65
C PRO A 171 -21.13 57.68 -2.69
N GLN A 172 -20.10 58.53 -2.62
CA GLN A 172 -20.18 59.88 -2.05
C GLN A 172 -21.01 60.74 -3.00
N GLY A 173 -22.11 61.32 -2.52
CA GLY A 173 -22.93 62.30 -3.24
C GLY A 173 -22.89 63.64 -2.53
N GLU A 174 -22.50 64.67 -3.27
CA GLU A 174 -22.39 66.07 -2.87
C GLU A 174 -23.72 66.72 -2.45
N THR A 175 -23.58 67.74 -1.61
CA THR A 175 -24.56 68.67 -1.05
C THR A 175 -25.16 69.60 -2.14
N PRO A 176 -26.26 70.35 -1.87
CA PRO A 176 -26.22 71.54 -1.01
C PRO A 176 -27.24 71.55 0.14
#